data_AF-A0A3C0VXE5-F1
#
_entry.id   AF-A0A3C0VXE5-F1
#
_cell.length_a   1.000
_cell.length_b   1.000
_cell.length_c   1.000
_cell.angle_alpha   90.00
_cell.angle_beta   90.00
_cell.angle_gamma   90.00
#
_symmetry.space_group_name_H-M   'P 1'
#
loop_
_entity.id
_entity.type
_entity.pdbx_description
1 polymer ?
#
loop_
_entity_poly.entity_id
_entity_poly.type
_entity_poly.pdbx_seq_one_letter_code
_entity_poly.pdbx_strand_id
1 'polypeptide(L)'
;METPSLQDQFEVRGDDGNVYGPETAETIRRWHAEHRLEAQSEIRRVGETEWRPLSAFEQLKIPSSKPTPNPIPVPTEAPGVILWYRIYNVLTAVMYLGLVALLWWAKSGVVEFESPEEEMEVTILAWVFLVIGLPLAIFHLVCCFMTHRRWHWVLGFFPIGIGMTGCCLPFCIPLLIFWLKPETKAWLGRNQSQ
;
A
#
# COMPACT_ATOMS: atom_id res chain seq x y z
N MET A 1 -47.17 6.35 23.14
CA MET A 1 -45.95 6.71 22.40
C MET A 1 -45.30 7.84 23.17
N GLU A 2 -44.39 7.49 24.08
CA GLU A 2 -43.65 8.50 24.86
C GLU A 2 -42.56 9.06 23.95
N THR A 3 -42.60 10.35 23.68
CA THR A 3 -41.57 11.06 22.94
C THR A 3 -40.30 11.04 23.82
N PRO A 4 -39.16 10.49 23.36
CA PRO A 4 -37.95 10.50 24.15
C PRO A 4 -37.59 11.95 24.48
N SER A 5 -37.28 12.22 25.74
CA SER A 5 -36.85 13.55 26.16
C SER A 5 -35.61 13.96 25.37
N LEU A 6 -35.44 15.26 25.08
CA LEU A 6 -34.24 15.75 24.38
C LEU A 6 -32.93 15.37 25.11
N GLN A 7 -33.01 15.07 26.40
CA GLN A 7 -31.87 14.66 27.23
C GLN A 7 -31.41 13.20 26.99
N ASP A 8 -32.18 12.41 26.23
CA ASP A 8 -31.88 11.01 25.90
C ASP A 8 -31.38 10.83 24.45
N GLN A 9 -31.22 11.94 23.71
CA GLN A 9 -30.72 11.95 22.34
C GLN A 9 -29.28 12.46 22.28
N PHE A 10 -28.49 11.82 21.43
CA PHE A 10 -27.07 12.06 21.24
C PHE A 10 -26.76 12.35 19.78
N GLU A 11 -25.80 13.25 19.58
CA GLU A 11 -25.14 13.47 18.31
C GLU A 11 -23.75 12.84 18.37
N VAL A 12 -23.32 12.28 17.26
CA VAL A 12 -22.06 11.54 17.11
C VAL A 12 -21.22 12.25 16.05
N ARG A 13 -19.94 12.45 16.34
CA ARG A 13 -18.99 12.94 15.35
C ARG A 13 -18.29 11.75 14.71
N GLY A 14 -18.38 11.67 13.38
CA GLY A 14 -17.63 10.69 12.60
C GLY A 14 -16.15 11.07 12.48
N ASP A 15 -15.32 10.08 12.11
CA ASP A 15 -13.89 10.30 11.80
C ASP A 15 -13.69 11.22 10.58
N ASP A 16 -14.73 11.39 9.77
CA ASP A 16 -14.82 12.34 8.65
C ASP A 16 -15.07 13.80 9.11
N GLY A 17 -15.28 14.02 10.41
CA GLY A 17 -15.59 15.31 11.01
C GLY A 17 -17.06 15.74 10.89
N ASN A 18 -17.91 14.94 10.25
CA ASN A 18 -19.34 15.21 10.13
C ASN A 18 -20.08 14.83 11.41
N VAL A 19 -21.21 15.51 11.65
CA VAL A 19 -22.08 15.27 12.81
C VAL A 19 -23.31 14.50 12.37
N TYR A 20 -23.57 13.38 13.03
CA TYR A 20 -24.68 12.48 12.77
C TYR A 20 -25.60 12.43 14.00
N GLY A 21 -26.90 12.56 13.79
CA GLY A 21 -27.89 12.56 14.87
C GLY A 21 -29.13 13.40 14.52
N PRO A 22 -30.07 13.55 15.46
CA PRO A 22 -30.03 13.05 16.84
C PRO A 22 -30.54 11.60 17.00
N GLU A 23 -29.83 10.79 17.79
CA GLU A 23 -30.11 9.35 17.97
C GLU A 23 -30.23 8.97 19.45
N THR A 24 -30.98 7.92 19.77
CA THR A 24 -31.22 7.54 21.17
C THR A 24 -30.04 6.77 21.78
N ALA A 25 -29.93 6.80 23.11
CA ALA A 25 -28.95 6.00 23.85
C ALA A 25 -28.94 4.50 23.47
N GLU A 26 -30.10 3.95 23.09
CA GLU A 26 -30.23 2.57 22.61
C GLU A 26 -29.56 2.37 21.25
N THR A 27 -29.79 3.28 20.29
CA THR A 27 -29.11 3.26 18.99
C THR A 27 -27.61 3.37 19.16
N ILE A 28 -27.13 4.25 20.03
CA ILE A 28 -25.70 4.42 20.30
C ILE A 28 -25.08 3.13 20.87
N ARG A 29 -25.75 2.48 21.84
CA ARG A 29 -25.30 1.19 22.39
C ARG A 29 -25.26 0.10 21.31
N ARG A 30 -26.25 0.07 20.42
CA ARG A 30 -26.28 -0.85 19.28
C ARG A 30 -25.11 -0.61 18.33
N TRP A 31 -24.81 0.64 17.98
CA TRP A 31 -23.67 0.97 17.11
C TRP A 31 -22.32 0.62 17.75
N HIS A 32 -22.18 0.75 19.06
CA HIS A 32 -21.01 0.25 19.78
C HIS A 32 -20.91 -1.29 19.71
N ALA A 33 -22.01 -2.01 19.92
CA ALA A 33 -22.04 -3.48 19.78
C ALA A 33 -21.71 -3.95 18.34
N GLU A 34 -22.08 -3.15 17.34
CA GLU A 34 -21.77 -3.36 15.92
C GLU A 34 -20.34 -2.96 15.52
N HIS A 35 -19.48 -2.51 16.46
CA HIS A 35 -18.13 -2.00 16.19
C HIS A 35 -18.10 -0.78 15.24
N ARG A 36 -19.20 -0.02 15.15
CA ARG A 36 -19.29 1.22 14.36
C ARG A 36 -18.88 2.45 15.14
N LEU A 37 -18.97 2.38 16.47
CA LEU A 37 -18.45 3.39 17.40
C LEU A 37 -17.51 2.75 18.39
N GLU A 38 -16.41 3.42 18.66
CA GLU A 38 -15.44 3.03 19.66
C GLU A 38 -15.70 3.77 20.98
N ALA A 39 -15.14 3.27 22.08
CA ALA A 39 -15.25 3.91 23.40
C ALA A 39 -14.75 5.38 23.42
N GLN A 40 -13.88 5.74 22.48
CA GLN A 40 -13.29 7.07 22.31
C GLN A 40 -13.99 7.96 21.28
N SER A 41 -15.00 7.43 20.57
CA SER A 41 -15.77 8.23 19.60
C SER A 41 -16.42 9.42 20.31
N GLU A 42 -16.31 10.61 19.69
CA GLU A 42 -16.85 11.84 20.25
C GLU A 42 -18.37 11.87 20.08
N ILE A 43 -19.09 11.94 21.20
CA ILE A 43 -20.53 12.13 21.21
C ILE A 43 -20.89 13.32 22.12
N ARG A 44 -22.05 13.94 21.88
CA ARG A 44 -22.61 14.96 22.76
C ARG A 44 -24.11 14.75 22.90
N ARG A 45 -24.68 15.21 24.01
CA ARG A 45 -26.15 15.23 24.15
C ARG A 45 -26.73 16.37 23.31
N VAL A 46 -27.92 16.16 22.78
CA VAL A 46 -28.64 17.20 22.04
C VAL A 46 -28.93 18.37 23.00
N GLY A 47 -28.39 19.55 22.68
CA GLY A 47 -28.46 20.75 23.52
C GLY A 47 -27.18 21.04 24.31
N GLU A 48 -26.22 20.12 24.36
CA GLU A 48 -24.87 20.38 24.86
C GLU A 48 -23.95 20.81 23.71
N THR A 49 -22.99 21.69 24.02
CA THR A 49 -21.96 22.15 23.07
C THR A 49 -20.66 21.37 23.19
N GLU A 50 -20.47 20.62 24.26
CA GLU A 50 -19.24 19.92 24.57
C GLU A 50 -19.26 18.48 24.04
N TRP A 51 -18.24 18.12 23.26
CA TRP A 51 -18.02 16.76 22.80
C TRP A 51 -17.27 15.97 23.87
N ARG A 52 -17.79 14.79 24.21
CA ARG A 52 -17.21 13.90 25.21
C ARG A 52 -17.09 12.48 24.64
N PRO A 53 -16.08 11.69 25.06
CA PRO A 53 -15.94 10.33 24.58
C PRO A 53 -17.13 9.48 25.00
N LEU A 54 -17.52 8.54 24.15
CA LEU A 54 -18.62 7.60 24.36
C LEU A 54 -18.57 6.91 25.74
N SER A 55 -17.37 6.56 26.21
CA SER A 55 -17.14 5.94 27.53
C SER A 55 -17.33 6.87 28.72
N ALA A 56 -17.45 8.20 28.54
CA ALA A 56 -17.69 9.14 29.63
C ALA A 56 -19.16 9.16 30.10
N PHE A 57 -20.09 8.63 29.30
CA PHE A 57 -21.50 8.60 29.64
C PHE A 57 -21.86 7.29 30.35
N GLU A 58 -21.95 7.34 31.69
CA GLU A 58 -22.31 6.17 32.52
C GLU A 58 -23.63 5.49 32.08
N GLN A 59 -24.58 6.27 31.56
CA GLN A 59 -25.87 5.79 31.05
C GLN A 59 -25.75 4.80 29.88
N LEU A 60 -24.62 4.83 29.16
CA LEU A 60 -24.36 3.91 28.05
C LEU A 60 -23.73 2.59 28.50
N LYS A 61 -23.22 2.51 29.75
CA LYS A 61 -22.56 1.32 30.32
C LYS A 61 -21.46 0.73 29.42
N ILE A 62 -20.75 1.58 28.67
CA ILE A 62 -19.67 1.17 27.78
C ILE A 62 -18.37 1.16 28.57
N PRO A 63 -17.67 0.01 28.70
CA PRO A 63 -16.41 -0.04 29.41
C PRO A 63 -15.39 0.86 28.70
N SER A 64 -14.65 1.65 29.49
CA SER A 64 -13.53 2.46 29.02
C SER A 64 -12.32 1.57 28.67
N SER A 65 -12.49 0.57 27.81
CA SER A 65 -11.35 -0.12 27.22
C SER A 65 -10.89 0.69 26.03
N LYS A 66 -9.69 1.27 26.10
CA LYS A 66 -8.98 1.66 24.88
C LYS A 66 -8.92 0.43 23.99
N PRO A 67 -9.38 0.47 22.73
CA PRO A 67 -8.78 -0.42 21.75
C PRO A 67 -7.34 0.05 21.64
N THR A 68 -6.44 -0.53 22.44
CA THR A 68 -5.02 -0.48 22.11
C THR A 68 -4.96 -1.03 20.70
N PRO A 69 -4.48 -0.26 19.70
CA PRO A 69 -4.20 -0.86 18.40
C PRO A 69 -3.30 -2.03 18.71
N ASN A 70 -3.76 -3.27 18.48
CA ASN A 70 -2.92 -4.43 18.71
C ASN A 70 -1.63 -4.15 17.94
N PRO A 71 -0.48 -3.98 18.63
CA PRO A 71 0.75 -3.66 17.94
C PRO A 71 0.97 -4.78 16.94
N ILE A 72 0.97 -4.45 15.65
CA ILE A 72 1.26 -5.43 14.61
C ILE A 72 2.63 -5.99 14.97
N PRO A 73 2.76 -7.28 15.31
CA PRO A 73 4.04 -7.83 15.72
C PRO A 73 5.02 -7.58 14.59
N VAL A 74 6.12 -6.88 14.86
CA VAL A 74 7.17 -6.69 13.85
C VAL A 74 7.70 -8.08 13.50
N PRO A 75 7.60 -8.54 12.25
CA PRO A 75 8.04 -9.88 11.90
C PRO A 75 9.54 -10.03 12.17
N THR A 76 9.91 -11.05 12.95
CA THR A 76 11.32 -11.40 13.21
C THR A 76 12.01 -11.87 11.92
N GLU A 77 11.26 -12.53 11.04
CA GLU A 77 11.73 -13.01 9.73
C GLU A 77 11.25 -12.09 8.60
N ALA A 78 12.00 -12.09 7.49
CA ALA A 78 11.62 -11.34 6.30
C ALA A 78 10.38 -11.96 5.63
N PRO A 79 9.34 -11.18 5.34
CA PRO A 79 8.21 -11.66 4.56
C PRO A 79 8.68 -12.24 3.21
N GLY A 80 8.13 -13.40 2.81
CA GLY A 80 8.52 -14.07 1.57
C GLY A 80 8.38 -13.20 0.31
N VAL A 81 7.48 -12.21 0.34
CA VAL A 81 7.33 -11.23 -0.75
C VAL A 81 8.60 -10.42 -1.02
N ILE A 82 9.45 -10.18 -0.01
CA ILE A 82 10.72 -9.47 -0.19
C ILE A 82 11.67 -10.30 -1.08
N LEU A 83 11.70 -11.62 -0.90
CA LEU A 83 12.49 -12.50 -1.74
C LEU A 83 11.97 -12.50 -3.18
N TRP A 84 10.66 -12.68 -3.37
CA TRP A 84 10.03 -12.67 -4.69
C TRP A 84 10.20 -11.32 -5.40
N TYR A 85 10.11 -10.22 -4.67
CA TYR A 85 10.40 -8.88 -5.17
C TYR A 85 11.85 -8.76 -5.67
N ARG A 86 12.83 -9.28 -4.91
CA ARG A 86 14.24 -9.26 -5.33
C ARG A 86 14.47 -10.11 -6.56
N ILE A 87 13.90 -11.32 -6.61
CA ILE A 87 13.97 -12.20 -7.78
C ILE A 87 13.36 -11.50 -9.00
N TYR A 88 12.17 -10.93 -8.85
CA TYR A 88 11.51 -10.15 -9.90
C TYR A 88 12.41 -9.04 -10.44
N ASN A 89 12.95 -8.18 -9.57
CA ASN A 89 13.83 -7.08 -9.99
C ASN A 89 15.10 -7.56 -10.71
N VAL A 90 15.72 -8.65 -10.23
CA VAL A 90 16.89 -9.23 -10.88
C VAL A 90 16.54 -9.80 -12.25
N LEU A 91 15.46 -10.57 -12.37
CA LEU A 91 15.03 -11.14 -13.64
C LEU A 91 14.67 -10.05 -14.66
N THR A 92 13.97 -9.00 -14.23
CA THR A 92 13.64 -7.86 -15.09
C THR A 92 14.88 -7.09 -15.52
N ALA A 93 15.85 -6.85 -14.63
CA ALA A 93 17.11 -6.22 -14.97
C ALA A 93 17.93 -7.06 -15.98
N VAL A 94 18.02 -8.38 -15.75
CA VAL A 94 18.69 -9.31 -16.66
C VAL A 94 18.00 -9.34 -18.02
N MET A 95 16.66 -9.31 -18.07
CA MET A 95 15.91 -9.22 -19.32
C MET A 95 16.26 -7.95 -20.10
N TYR A 96 16.27 -6.78 -19.48
CA TYR A 96 16.66 -5.53 -20.15
C TYR A 96 18.11 -5.54 -20.62
N LEU A 97 19.05 -6.00 -19.79
CA LEU A 97 20.46 -6.12 -20.18
C LEU A 97 20.66 -7.14 -21.30
N GLY A 98 19.93 -8.26 -21.26
CA GLY A 98 19.94 -9.28 -22.29
C GLY A 98 19.39 -8.77 -23.63
N LEU A 99 18.31 -7.97 -23.62
CA LEU A 99 17.78 -7.33 -24.82
C LEU A 99 18.77 -6.33 -25.42
N VAL A 100 19.41 -5.50 -24.58
CA VAL A 100 20.49 -4.61 -25.03
C VAL A 100 21.63 -5.42 -25.66
N ALA A 101 22.13 -6.44 -24.96
CA ALA A 101 23.21 -7.28 -25.46
C ALA A 101 22.86 -7.99 -26.77
N LEU A 102 21.64 -8.55 -26.87
CA LEU A 102 21.15 -9.26 -28.04
C LEU A 102 21.05 -8.33 -29.26
N LEU A 103 20.47 -7.14 -29.10
CA LEU A 103 20.30 -6.18 -30.20
C LEU A 103 21.65 -5.62 -30.68
N TRP A 104 22.58 -5.34 -29.75
CA TRP A 104 23.93 -4.91 -30.10
C TRP A 104 24.76 -6.03 -30.73
N TRP A 105 24.57 -7.27 -30.29
CA TRP A 105 25.18 -8.44 -30.91
C TRP A 105 24.64 -8.67 -32.33
N ALA A 106 23.32 -8.55 -32.55
CA ALA A 106 22.74 -8.62 -33.90
C ALA A 106 23.36 -7.56 -34.82
N LYS A 107 23.59 -6.35 -34.30
CA LYS A 107 24.23 -5.24 -35.03
C LYS A 107 25.77 -5.39 -35.21
N SER A 108 26.40 -6.40 -34.62
CA SER A 108 27.87 -6.57 -34.69
C SER A 108 28.39 -7.00 -36.08
N GLY A 109 27.50 -7.19 -37.05
CA GLY A 109 27.82 -7.69 -38.40
C GLY A 109 27.78 -9.22 -38.50
N VAL A 110 27.38 -9.92 -37.42
CA VAL A 110 27.19 -11.37 -37.40
C VAL A 110 25.84 -11.78 -38.00
N VAL A 111 24.83 -10.92 -37.88
CA VAL A 111 23.52 -11.13 -38.51
C VAL A 111 23.48 -10.29 -39.79
N GLU A 112 23.24 -10.96 -40.91
CA GLU A 112 22.93 -10.29 -42.19
C GLU A 112 21.45 -9.91 -42.21
N PHE A 113 21.17 -8.64 -42.49
CA PHE A 113 19.80 -8.14 -42.65
C PHE A 113 19.40 -8.20 -44.13
N GLU A 114 18.16 -8.57 -44.40
CA GLU A 114 17.68 -8.76 -45.77
C GLU A 114 17.40 -7.40 -46.45
N SER A 115 16.99 -6.41 -45.66
CA SER A 115 16.72 -5.06 -46.15
C SER A 115 17.31 -3.95 -45.26
N PRO A 116 17.61 -2.76 -45.83
CA PRO A 116 18.00 -1.60 -45.04
C PRO A 116 16.93 -1.13 -44.04
N GLU A 117 15.65 -1.44 -44.30
CA GLU A 117 14.53 -1.10 -43.42
C GLU A 117 14.60 -1.93 -42.12
N GLU A 118 14.85 -3.24 -42.24
CA GLU A 118 15.07 -4.13 -41.08
C GLU A 118 16.27 -3.70 -40.23
N GLU A 119 17.39 -3.34 -40.88
CA GLU A 119 18.58 -2.84 -40.18
C GLU A 119 18.27 -1.55 -39.40
N MET A 120 17.47 -0.65 -40.00
CA MET A 120 17.02 0.59 -39.37
C MET A 120 16.12 0.33 -38.16
N GLU A 121 15.14 -0.57 -38.27
CA GLU A 121 14.25 -0.94 -37.17
C GLU A 121 15.03 -1.52 -35.99
N VAL A 122 15.94 -2.46 -36.25
CA VAL A 122 16.80 -3.04 -35.21
C VAL A 122 17.72 -1.99 -34.60
N THR A 123 18.24 -1.06 -35.41
CA THR A 123 19.07 0.05 -34.92
C THR A 123 18.27 0.97 -33.99
N ILE A 124 17.05 1.35 -34.36
CA ILE A 124 16.16 2.16 -33.51
C ILE A 124 15.87 1.41 -32.20
N LEU A 125 15.49 0.13 -32.27
CA LEU A 125 15.23 -0.69 -31.09
C LEU A 125 16.46 -0.81 -30.18
N ALA A 126 17.65 -1.04 -30.74
CA ALA A 126 18.90 -1.12 -30.00
C ALA A 126 19.18 0.17 -29.22
N TRP A 127 18.98 1.32 -29.84
CA TRP A 127 19.14 2.62 -29.18
C TRP A 127 18.05 2.87 -28.13
N VAL A 128 16.79 2.52 -28.40
CA VAL A 128 15.69 2.64 -27.43
C VAL A 128 16.00 1.81 -26.18
N PHE A 129 16.39 0.55 -26.33
CA PHE A 129 16.74 -0.30 -25.18
C PHE A 129 18.04 0.13 -24.50
N LEU A 130 19.01 0.70 -25.21
CA LEU A 130 20.20 1.25 -24.59
C LEU A 130 19.88 2.51 -23.76
N VAL A 131 19.07 3.44 -24.28
CA VAL A 131 18.80 4.73 -23.64
C VAL A 131 17.74 4.62 -22.55
N ILE A 132 16.72 3.76 -22.73
CA ILE A 132 15.61 3.60 -21.78
C ILE A 132 15.77 2.31 -20.97
N GLY A 133 16.07 1.19 -21.64
CA GLY A 133 16.19 -0.11 -20.99
C GLY A 133 17.37 -0.20 -20.01
N LEU A 134 18.53 0.39 -20.31
CA LEU A 134 19.68 0.37 -19.39
C LEU A 134 19.42 1.16 -18.10
N PRO A 135 18.92 2.41 -18.11
CA PRO A 135 18.51 3.08 -16.87
C PRO A 135 17.44 2.31 -16.10
N LEU A 136 16.47 1.70 -16.78
CA LEU A 136 15.48 0.85 -16.13
C LEU A 136 16.11 -0.39 -15.48
N ALA A 137 17.08 -1.04 -16.14
CA ALA A 137 17.81 -2.16 -15.55
C ALA A 137 18.57 -1.73 -14.29
N ILE A 138 19.27 -0.60 -14.33
CA ILE A 138 19.97 -0.02 -13.18
C ILE A 138 18.98 0.28 -12.05
N PHE A 139 17.84 0.90 -12.37
CA PHE A 139 16.79 1.18 -11.39
C PHE A 139 16.28 -0.08 -10.69
N HIS A 140 16.01 -1.17 -11.43
CA HIS A 140 15.58 -2.44 -10.84
C HIS A 140 16.67 -3.08 -9.97
N LEU A 141 17.93 -3.04 -10.41
CA LEU A 141 19.06 -3.52 -9.60
C LEU A 141 19.20 -2.73 -8.30
N VAL A 142 19.14 -1.40 -8.37
CA VAL A 142 19.16 -0.53 -7.18
C VAL A 142 18.02 -0.90 -6.23
N CYS A 143 16.81 -1.07 -6.77
CA CYS A 143 15.64 -1.49 -5.99
C CYS A 143 15.84 -2.84 -5.28
N CYS A 144 16.50 -3.81 -5.91
CA CYS A 144 16.80 -5.11 -5.30
C CYS A 144 17.63 -4.98 -4.00
N PHE A 145 18.63 -4.09 -3.99
CA PHE A 145 19.51 -3.89 -2.83
C PHE A 145 18.93 -2.93 -1.78
N MET A 146 18.02 -2.03 -2.16
CA MET A 146 17.43 -1.03 -1.26
C MET A 146 16.32 -1.58 -0.35
N THR A 147 15.98 -2.87 -0.46
CA THR A 147 14.98 -3.57 0.38
C THR A 147 15.24 -3.54 1.89
N HIS A 148 16.37 -3.00 2.35
CA HIS A 148 16.68 -2.79 3.77
C HIS A 148 16.30 -1.38 4.29
N ARG A 149 15.88 -0.46 3.40
CA ARG A 149 15.62 0.96 3.75
C ARG A 149 14.13 1.20 3.97
N ARG A 150 13.79 2.01 4.96
CA ARG A 150 12.39 2.35 5.34
C ARG A 150 11.55 2.95 4.20
N TRP A 151 12.15 3.84 3.43
CA TRP A 151 11.47 4.53 2.31
C TRP A 151 11.19 3.58 1.14
N HIS A 152 11.81 2.40 1.16
CA HIS A 152 11.67 1.43 0.09
C HIS A 152 10.27 0.82 0.02
N TRP A 153 9.49 0.87 1.11
CA TRP A 153 8.08 0.45 1.07
C TRP A 153 7.30 1.21 -0.02
N VAL A 154 7.53 2.53 -0.13
CA VAL A 154 6.93 3.36 -1.18
C VAL A 154 7.64 3.14 -2.52
N LEU A 155 8.96 3.04 -2.51
CA LEU A 155 9.72 2.85 -3.76
C LEU A 155 9.32 1.56 -4.50
N GLY A 156 8.97 0.49 -3.77
CA GLY A 156 8.59 -0.80 -4.34
C GLY A 156 7.39 -0.76 -5.29
N PHE A 157 6.50 0.22 -5.15
CA PHE A 157 5.34 0.38 -6.04
C PHE A 157 5.74 0.78 -7.47
N PHE A 158 6.85 1.48 -7.65
CA PHE A 158 7.29 1.95 -8.97
C PHE A 158 7.75 0.82 -9.91
N PRO A 159 8.69 -0.07 -9.54
CA PRO A 159 9.08 -1.18 -10.41
C PRO A 159 7.91 -2.12 -10.67
N ILE A 160 7.08 -2.42 -9.64
CA ILE A 160 5.86 -3.22 -9.84
C ILE A 160 4.92 -2.54 -10.84
N GLY A 161 4.72 -1.23 -10.73
CA GLY A 161 3.92 -0.42 -11.64
C GLY A 161 4.42 -0.45 -13.08
N ILE A 162 5.74 -0.30 -13.28
CA ILE A 162 6.38 -0.40 -14.59
C ILE A 162 6.20 -1.82 -15.17
N GLY A 163 6.28 -2.86 -14.34
CA GLY A 163 6.01 -4.24 -14.75
C GLY A 163 4.56 -4.48 -15.21
N MET A 164 3.61 -3.72 -14.69
CA MET A 164 2.20 -3.83 -15.08
C MET A 164 1.89 -3.25 -16.47
N THR A 165 2.74 -2.35 -17.01
CA THR A 165 2.54 -1.82 -18.38
C THR A 165 3.03 -2.76 -19.47
N GLY A 166 3.66 -3.88 -19.11
CA GLY A 166 4.20 -4.88 -20.04
C GLY A 166 3.55 -6.26 -19.92
N CYS A 167 4.29 -7.31 -20.27
CA CYS A 167 3.82 -8.69 -20.24
C CYS A 167 3.85 -9.35 -18.84
N CYS A 168 4.29 -8.63 -17.79
CA CYS A 168 4.55 -9.21 -16.48
C CYS A 168 3.35 -9.15 -15.50
N LEU A 169 2.14 -8.81 -15.98
CA LEU A 169 0.91 -8.75 -15.19
C LEU A 169 0.66 -9.95 -14.25
N PRO A 170 0.78 -11.23 -14.69
CA PRO A 170 0.49 -12.36 -13.81
C PRO A 170 1.42 -12.45 -12.59
N PHE A 171 2.61 -11.85 -12.67
CA PHE A 171 3.55 -11.79 -11.56
C PHE A 171 3.41 -10.51 -10.74
N CYS A 172 3.14 -9.38 -11.38
CA CYS A 172 3.04 -8.08 -10.71
C CYS A 172 1.83 -8.00 -9.78
N ILE A 173 0.69 -8.60 -10.15
CA ILE A 173 -0.54 -8.55 -9.35
C ILE A 173 -0.37 -9.25 -7.99
N PRO A 174 0.05 -10.54 -7.91
CA PRO A 174 0.31 -11.17 -6.61
C PRO A 174 1.35 -10.41 -5.80
N LEU A 175 2.42 -9.96 -6.45
CA LEU A 175 3.51 -9.25 -5.80
C LEU A 175 3.03 -7.94 -5.17
N LEU A 176 2.17 -7.19 -5.88
CA LEU A 176 1.51 -5.98 -5.35
C LEU A 176 0.61 -6.29 -4.15
N ILE A 177 -0.23 -7.32 -4.24
CA ILE A 177 -1.15 -7.71 -3.16
C ILE A 177 -0.36 -8.05 -1.89
N PHE A 178 0.68 -8.87 -2.00
CA PHE A 178 1.52 -9.22 -0.86
C PHE A 178 2.40 -8.05 -0.38
N TRP A 179 2.79 -7.13 -1.26
CA TRP A 179 3.54 -5.93 -0.90
C TRP A 179 2.71 -4.93 -0.09
N LEU A 180 1.41 -4.82 -0.39
CA LEU A 180 0.48 -3.93 0.30
C LEU A 180 0.19 -4.36 1.75
N LYS A 181 0.46 -5.63 2.10
CA LYS A 181 0.20 -6.15 3.44
C LYS A 181 0.92 -5.34 4.54
N PRO A 182 0.27 -5.15 5.70
CA PRO A 182 0.85 -4.39 6.80
C PRO A 182 2.13 -5.05 7.35
N GLU A 183 2.27 -6.36 7.23
CA GLU A 183 3.48 -7.13 7.59
C GLU A 183 4.72 -6.63 6.84
N THR A 184 4.61 -6.42 5.52
CA THR A 184 5.70 -5.92 4.66
C THR A 184 6.08 -4.49 5.04
N LYS A 185 5.07 -3.65 5.32
CA LYS A 185 5.29 -2.28 5.80
C LYS A 185 5.99 -2.26 7.16
N ALA A 186 5.54 -3.09 8.11
CA ALA A 186 6.12 -3.21 9.44
C ALA A 186 7.56 -3.70 9.38
N TRP A 187 7.86 -4.69 8.53
CA TRP A 187 9.21 -5.20 8.34
C TRP A 187 10.16 -4.16 7.74
N LEU A 188 9.73 -3.39 6.74
CA LEU A 188 10.53 -2.29 6.18
C LEU A 188 10.66 -1.11 7.16
N GLY A 189 9.67 -0.92 8.03
CA GLY A 189 9.63 0.14 9.05
C GLY A 189 10.43 -0.14 10.33
N ARG A 190 10.95 -1.36 10.52
CA ARG A 190 11.60 -1.80 11.78
C ARG A 190 12.81 -0.98 12.23
N ASN A 191 13.45 -0.23 11.33
CA ASN A 191 14.63 0.60 11.66
C ASN A 191 14.24 1.95 12.32
N GLN A 192 13.02 2.10 12.85
CA GLN A 192 12.58 3.28 13.60
C GLN A 192 12.88 3.20 15.10
N SER A 193 13.21 2.01 15.63
CA SER A 193 13.33 1.76 17.06
C SER A 193 14.76 1.39 17.54
N GLN A 194 15.78 1.71 16.75
CA GLN A 194 17.19 1.67 17.18
C GLN A 194 17.84 3.03 17.04
#